data_AF-A0A521TH61-F1
#
_entry.id   AF-A0A521TH61-F1
#
_cell.length_a   1.000
_cell.length_b   1.000
_cell.length_c   1.000
_cell.angle_alpha   90.00
_cell.angle_beta   90.00
_cell.angle_gamma   90.00
#
_symmetry.space_group_name_H-M   'P 1'
#
loop_
_entity.id
_entity.type
_entity.pdbx_description
1 polymer ?
#
loop_
_entity_poly.entity_id
_entity_poly.type
_entity_poly.pdbx_seq_one_letter_code
_entity_poly.pdbx_strand_id
1 'polypeptide(L)'
;VDFNAPGSRRQRSQPAPVPTEGIPPPMVMFMRPGAVERWRVLNGSVDGRGFKRVMVLRGQFAFKDNALWRVEPIAGPPPSRRLVPVTRAEIEAAKLPLYQLALDGITLVTVENGKARYTLRDLSRRNSGSVNPLTRPAAPGETDAEASLRNFEACFRDGQSIRNAFVRPNEVWMATANRADVFFKAPLDAAGAVFTVLAQEEILHTDNFQMRQQRRLQGRTGFTAGNPPPMDVVVAHVHVRGTPVAGGDFDVMSLVDRLPPVPPSLQPVGEAETRMSAAEARLRGAAAGSHRTRVVSYSGYGSAGFPLIEVPEAFAKAHPELRHLVWAEHDGTRVLLAPNARTMAINNQMDLAKTPVPPLPMKFSPDQADRIRAVVNTAEEWVLYNPSLTLWGHTDLTRFPQRGQMLAQYIGYPVSRREGQTRFWKDAEFRVVAQGADHPFHIHVNPMWVMRIEVPDETGQLHNLLDEPQWMDTVSIPRNGGRVVFRTRFADFAGRWIHHCHILMHEDMGMMQEVECVPAAGRGNANPRARVASASMSAEEVSAIYPRPSVEVAYRQGLSFVDPNPSTGQTFPGFELTVPKLADG
;
A
#
# COMPACT_ATOMS: atom_id res chain seq x y z
N VAL A 1 8.41 26.63 27.06
CA VAL A 1 8.32 26.49 28.53
C VAL A 1 9.54 25.70 28.96
N ASP A 2 10.35 26.25 29.86
CA ASP A 2 11.55 25.59 30.36
C ASP A 2 11.16 24.37 31.20
N PHE A 3 11.60 23.19 30.79
CA PHE A 3 11.21 21.91 31.38
C PHE A 3 11.97 21.59 32.68
N ASN A 4 12.88 22.45 33.12
CA ASN A 4 13.76 22.19 34.27
C ASN A 4 13.47 23.05 35.51
N ALA A 5 12.38 23.82 35.54
CA ALA A 5 12.00 24.56 36.75
C ALA A 5 11.28 23.63 37.77
N PRO A 6 11.78 23.49 39.02
CA PRO A 6 11.14 22.66 40.03
C PRO A 6 10.03 23.46 40.74
N GLY A 7 8.77 23.23 40.36
CA GLY A 7 7.61 23.87 40.99
C GLY A 7 6.27 23.18 40.69
N SER A 8 5.66 22.59 41.73
CA SER A 8 4.30 22.03 41.84
C SER A 8 3.87 20.92 40.86
N ARG A 9 4.33 19.69 41.13
CA ARG A 9 3.60 18.45 40.84
C ARG A 9 2.29 18.42 41.63
N ARG A 10 1.22 19.09 41.17
CA ARG A 10 -0.19 18.80 41.56
C ARG A 10 -1.21 19.65 40.78
N GLN A 11 -1.16 19.60 39.45
CA GLN A 11 -2.41 19.54 38.69
C GLN A 11 -2.46 18.14 38.10
N ARG A 12 -3.35 17.31 38.66
CA ARG A 12 -3.68 16.00 38.10
C ARG A 12 -4.04 16.24 36.64
N SER A 13 -3.21 15.76 35.73
CA SER A 13 -3.67 15.34 34.41
C SER A 13 -4.83 14.38 34.68
N GLN A 14 -6.06 14.84 34.52
CA GLN A 14 -7.15 13.88 34.36
C GLN A 14 -6.77 13.09 33.10
N PRO A 15 -6.58 11.77 33.16
CA PRO A 15 -6.54 11.00 31.94
C PRO A 15 -7.84 11.32 31.21
N ALA A 16 -7.73 11.82 29.97
CA ALA A 16 -8.89 11.98 29.12
C ALA A 16 -9.62 10.63 29.13
N PRO A 17 -10.92 10.58 29.45
CA PRO A 17 -11.66 9.34 29.40
C PRO A 17 -11.53 8.80 27.98
N VAL A 18 -10.90 7.62 27.84
CA VAL A 18 -10.89 6.88 26.57
C VAL A 18 -12.35 6.55 26.30
N PRO A 19 -12.96 7.05 25.20
CA PRO A 19 -14.31 6.66 24.85
C PRO A 19 -14.37 5.14 24.70
N THR A 20 -15.51 4.54 24.99
CA THR A 20 -15.77 3.10 24.93
C THR A 20 -15.45 2.46 23.56
N GLU A 21 -15.16 3.26 22.53
CA GLU A 21 -14.79 2.85 21.18
C GLU A 21 -13.30 3.08 20.81
N GLY A 22 -12.43 3.44 21.76
CA GLY A 22 -10.98 3.50 21.53
C GLY A 22 -10.46 4.64 20.63
N ILE A 23 -11.34 5.47 20.05
CA ILE A 23 -10.94 6.70 19.33
C ILE A 23 -10.82 7.83 20.37
N PRO A 24 -9.61 8.37 20.64
CA PRO A 24 -9.47 9.49 21.56
C PRO A 24 -10.21 10.73 21.03
N PRO A 25 -10.73 11.60 21.91
CA PRO A 25 -11.33 12.86 21.48
C PRO A 25 -10.33 13.68 20.65
N PRO A 26 -10.79 14.45 19.65
CA PRO A 26 -9.90 15.28 18.84
C PRO A 26 -9.06 16.21 19.72
N MET A 27 -7.77 16.32 19.42
CA MET A 27 -6.90 17.26 20.12
C MET A 27 -7.29 18.70 19.81
N VAL A 28 -7.17 19.60 20.78
CA VAL A 28 -7.34 21.04 20.56
C VAL A 28 -5.97 21.69 20.50
N MET A 29 -5.64 22.26 19.34
CA MET A 29 -4.39 22.96 19.09
C MET A 29 -4.65 24.46 18.95
N PHE A 30 -3.67 25.29 19.30
CA PHE A 30 -3.78 26.74 19.20
C PHE A 30 -2.62 27.30 18.39
N MET A 31 -2.94 28.04 17.34
CA MET A 31 -1.95 28.74 16.51
C MET A 31 -2.25 30.23 16.47
N ARG A 32 -1.22 31.04 16.21
CA ARG A 32 -1.40 32.46 15.83
C ARG A 32 -1.56 32.57 14.31
N PRO A 33 -2.27 33.58 13.80
CA PRO A 33 -2.32 33.79 12.35
C PRO A 33 -0.91 33.95 11.75
N GLY A 34 -0.64 33.29 10.62
CA GLY A 34 0.68 33.29 9.98
C GLY A 34 1.72 32.37 10.62
N ALA A 35 1.42 31.70 11.73
CA ALA A 35 2.34 30.74 12.35
C ALA A 35 2.54 29.50 11.47
N VAL A 36 3.76 28.96 11.49
CA VAL A 36 4.11 27.67 10.86
C VAL A 36 4.42 26.66 11.95
N GLU A 37 3.80 25.50 11.88
CA GLU A 37 4.13 24.36 12.73
C GLU A 37 4.60 23.18 11.90
N ARG A 38 5.59 22.44 12.42
CA ARG A 38 6.02 21.15 11.91
C ARG A 38 5.33 20.05 12.69
N TRP A 39 4.64 19.16 11.99
CA TRP A 39 4.02 17.99 12.57
C TRP A 39 4.69 16.73 12.06
N ARG A 40 4.90 15.78 12.96
CA ARG A 40 5.23 14.40 12.61
C ARG A 40 3.96 13.58 12.67
N VAL A 41 3.55 13.09 11.52
CA VAL A 41 2.37 12.25 11.35
C VAL A 41 2.82 10.80 11.24
N LEU A 42 2.19 9.93 12.01
CA LEU A 42 2.47 8.51 12.06
C LEU A 42 1.18 7.75 11.78
N ASN A 43 1.20 6.87 10.78
CA ASN A 43 0.11 5.96 10.55
C ASN A 43 0.32 4.69 11.39
N GLY A 44 -0.21 4.68 12.61
CA GLY A 44 -0.06 3.56 13.55
C GLY A 44 -0.92 2.33 13.24
N SER A 45 -1.61 2.28 12.10
CA SER A 45 -2.31 1.06 11.69
C SER A 45 -1.31 -0.07 11.46
N VAL A 46 -1.58 -1.23 12.06
CA VAL A 46 -0.72 -2.41 12.00
C VAL A 46 -1.41 -3.65 11.40
N ASP A 47 -2.71 -3.55 11.18
CA ASP A 47 -3.58 -4.63 10.68
C ASP A 47 -3.63 -4.73 9.15
N GLY A 48 -2.90 -3.85 8.45
CA GLY A 48 -2.83 -3.78 6.99
C GLY A 48 -4.06 -3.20 6.30
N ARG A 49 -5.06 -2.73 7.05
CA ARG A 49 -6.29 -2.14 6.49
C ARG A 49 -6.22 -0.61 6.43
N GLY A 50 -5.34 0.00 7.21
CA GLY A 50 -5.36 1.44 7.47
C GLY A 50 -4.51 2.29 6.55
N PHE A 51 -4.64 2.24 5.22
CA PHE A 51 -4.09 3.32 4.38
C PHE A 51 -4.84 4.62 4.70
N LYS A 52 -4.11 5.70 4.96
CA LYS A 52 -4.70 6.98 5.39
C LYS A 52 -4.27 8.13 4.49
N ARG A 53 -5.18 9.05 4.24
CA ARG A 53 -4.92 10.37 3.67
C ARG A 53 -5.01 11.39 4.79
N VAL A 54 -3.92 12.11 5.06
CA VAL A 54 -3.91 13.15 6.09
C VAL A 54 -3.95 14.52 5.43
N MET A 55 -4.88 15.35 5.86
CA MET A 55 -5.16 16.67 5.29
C MET A 55 -5.60 17.64 6.37
N VAL A 56 -5.55 18.94 6.06
CA VAL A 56 -6.11 20.00 6.92
C VAL A 56 -7.25 20.66 6.17
N LEU A 57 -8.41 20.75 6.81
CA LEU A 57 -9.62 21.30 6.23
C LEU A 57 -9.95 22.68 6.81
N ARG A 58 -10.45 23.57 5.95
CA ARG A 58 -11.06 24.83 6.35
C ARG A 58 -12.40 24.57 7.05
N GLY A 59 -12.53 25.02 8.29
CA GLY A 59 -13.73 24.84 9.10
C GLY A 59 -13.62 23.73 10.15
N GLN A 60 -14.66 23.64 10.97
CA GLN A 60 -14.77 22.63 12.00
C GLN A 60 -15.57 21.44 11.47
N PHE A 61 -15.00 20.24 11.56
CA PHE A 61 -15.67 18.99 11.24
C PHE A 61 -15.72 18.08 12.46
N ALA A 62 -16.75 17.25 12.53
CA ALA A 62 -16.91 16.25 13.57
C ALA A 62 -17.31 14.92 12.94
N PHE A 63 -16.77 13.83 13.49
CA PHE A 63 -17.25 12.50 13.15
C PHE A 63 -18.40 12.14 14.08
N LYS A 64 -19.54 11.75 13.51
CA LYS A 64 -20.74 11.34 14.26
C LYS A 64 -21.55 10.36 13.42
N ASP A 65 -22.10 9.33 14.07
CA ASP A 65 -22.99 8.35 13.42
C ASP A 65 -22.35 7.72 12.18
N ASN A 66 -21.06 7.38 12.28
CA ASN A 66 -20.26 6.80 11.20
C ASN A 66 -20.12 7.67 9.93
N ALA A 67 -20.29 8.98 10.06
CA ALA A 67 -20.11 9.94 8.97
C ALA A 67 -19.35 11.18 9.45
N LEU A 68 -18.70 11.85 8.50
CA LEU A 68 -18.12 13.17 8.71
C LEU A 68 -19.20 14.23 8.53
N TRP A 69 -19.22 15.23 9.40
CA TRP A 69 -20.16 16.34 9.38
C TRP A 69 -19.41 17.67 9.49
N ARG A 70 -19.86 18.68 8.75
CA ARG A 70 -19.43 20.06 8.95
C ARG A 70 -20.21 20.65 10.13
N VAL A 71 -19.49 21.27 11.07
CA VAL A 71 -20.06 21.95 12.22
C VAL A 71 -20.27 23.41 11.86
N GLU A 72 -21.52 23.85 11.82
CA GLU A 72 -21.87 25.24 11.54
C GLU A 72 -22.43 25.92 12.79
N PRO A 73 -21.97 27.14 13.12
CA PRO A 73 -22.54 27.90 14.22
C PRO A 73 -23.95 28.37 13.85
N ILE A 74 -24.87 28.32 14.82
CA ILE A 74 -26.19 28.94 14.73
C ILE A 74 -26.15 30.23 15.57
N ALA A 75 -26.53 31.34 14.95
CA ALA A 75 -26.65 32.61 15.66
C ALA A 75 -27.81 32.55 16.66
N GLY A 76 -27.55 32.97 17.91
CA GLY A 76 -28.56 33.08 18.98
C GLY A 76 -27.98 32.74 20.35
N PRO A 77 -28.52 33.31 21.45
CA PRO A 77 -28.23 32.87 22.81
C PRO A 77 -29.21 31.75 23.26
N PRO A 78 -28.72 30.62 23.78
CA PRO A 78 -27.32 30.22 23.88
C PRO A 78 -26.73 29.81 22.50
N PRO A 79 -25.43 30.04 22.27
CA PRO A 79 -24.78 29.65 21.02
C PRO A 79 -24.95 28.15 20.79
N SER A 80 -25.57 27.79 19.67
CA SER A 80 -25.81 26.41 19.28
C SER A 80 -25.07 26.08 17.97
N ARG A 81 -25.02 24.79 17.64
CA ARG A 81 -24.31 24.27 16.45
C ARG A 81 -25.23 23.32 15.71
N ARG A 82 -25.19 23.34 14.38
CA ARG A 82 -25.78 22.29 13.54
C ARG A 82 -24.70 21.46 12.88
N LEU A 83 -25.02 20.19 12.65
CA LEU A 83 -24.22 19.29 11.84
C LEU A 83 -24.82 19.24 10.45
N VAL A 84 -24.00 19.55 9.44
CA VAL A 84 -24.39 19.52 8.02
C VAL A 84 -23.63 18.37 7.36
N PRO A 85 -24.30 17.47 6.60
CA PRO A 85 -23.62 16.41 5.86
C PRO A 85 -22.58 17.02 4.92
N VAL A 86 -21.43 16.35 4.74
CA VAL A 86 -20.40 16.80 3.81
C VAL A 86 -20.14 15.74 2.75
N THR A 87 -20.05 16.18 1.50
CA THR A 87 -19.68 15.34 0.36
C THR A 87 -18.16 15.21 0.24
N ARG A 88 -17.67 14.16 -0.44
CA ARG A 88 -16.22 14.05 -0.75
C ARG A 88 -15.71 15.25 -1.57
N ALA A 89 -16.54 15.81 -2.44
CA ALA A 89 -16.19 17.00 -3.21
C ALA A 89 -15.98 18.23 -2.31
N GLU A 90 -16.83 18.43 -1.31
CA GLU A 90 -16.66 19.49 -0.31
C GLU A 90 -15.43 19.27 0.57
N ILE A 91 -15.08 18.01 0.90
CA ILE A 91 -13.81 17.69 1.59
C ILE A 91 -12.62 18.11 0.73
N GLU A 92 -12.59 17.72 -0.55
CA GLU A 92 -11.53 18.13 -1.49
C GLU A 92 -11.40 19.66 -1.58
N ALA A 93 -12.53 20.38 -1.67
CA ALA A 93 -12.57 21.83 -1.76
C ALA A 93 -12.14 22.54 -0.47
N ALA A 94 -12.31 21.89 0.70
CA ALA A 94 -11.94 22.46 1.99
C ALA A 94 -10.45 22.30 2.32
N LYS A 95 -9.68 21.51 1.56
CA LYS A 95 -8.26 21.25 1.85
C LYS A 95 -7.42 22.51 1.82
N LEU A 96 -6.56 22.68 2.82
CA LEU A 96 -5.60 23.75 2.94
C LEU A 96 -4.20 23.29 2.49
N PRO A 97 -3.35 24.22 2.02
CA PRO A 97 -1.96 23.92 1.68
C PRO A 97 -1.20 23.23 2.81
N LEU A 98 -0.49 22.17 2.42
CA LEU A 98 0.45 21.43 3.25
C LEU A 98 1.79 21.32 2.52
N TYR A 99 2.87 21.29 3.29
CA TYR A 99 4.23 21.17 2.75
C TYR A 99 4.91 19.96 3.37
N GLN A 100 5.37 19.02 2.57
CA GLN A 100 6.00 17.79 3.05
C GLN A 100 7.52 17.93 3.06
N LEU A 101 8.13 17.71 4.23
CA LEU A 101 9.58 17.69 4.43
C LEU A 101 10.15 16.30 4.30
N ALA A 102 9.45 15.31 4.84
CA ALA A 102 9.92 13.93 4.86
C ALA A 102 8.77 12.96 4.60
N LEU A 103 9.11 11.84 3.96
CA LEU A 103 8.26 10.67 3.81
C LEU A 103 9.07 9.44 4.21
N ASP A 104 8.45 8.59 5.01
CA ASP A 104 9.07 7.42 5.63
C ASP A 104 10.37 7.73 6.33
N GLY A 105 10.27 8.77 7.15
CA GLY A 105 11.35 9.25 7.98
C GLY A 105 12.55 9.85 7.25
N ILE A 106 12.59 9.80 5.92
CA ILE A 106 13.67 10.37 5.10
C ILE A 106 13.26 11.74 4.59
N THR A 107 14.13 12.73 4.82
CA THR A 107 13.94 14.08 4.29
C THR A 107 13.99 14.02 2.78
N LEU A 108 13.02 14.65 2.11
CA LEU A 108 12.89 14.60 0.67
C LEU A 108 14.09 15.27 -0.01
N VAL A 109 14.54 14.66 -1.10
CA VAL A 109 15.69 15.10 -1.88
C VAL A 109 15.30 15.13 -3.35
N THR A 110 15.65 16.20 -4.04
CA THR A 110 15.60 16.31 -5.51
C THR A 110 17.01 16.39 -6.08
N VAL A 111 17.16 16.03 -7.36
CA VAL A 111 18.39 16.25 -8.11
C VAL A 111 18.22 17.48 -8.99
N GLU A 112 19.04 18.49 -8.75
CA GLU A 112 19.14 19.65 -9.63
C GLU A 112 20.57 19.73 -10.16
N ASN A 113 20.74 19.70 -11.48
CA ASN A 113 22.05 19.79 -12.14
C ASN A 113 23.08 18.79 -11.58
N GLY A 114 22.64 17.55 -11.33
CA GLY A 114 23.49 16.47 -10.81
C GLY A 114 23.84 16.57 -9.32
N LYS A 115 23.28 17.53 -8.58
CA LYS A 115 23.49 17.68 -7.13
C LYS A 115 22.21 17.39 -6.38
N ALA A 116 22.30 16.53 -5.37
CA ALA A 116 21.20 16.33 -4.44
C ALA A 116 21.01 17.57 -3.56
N ARG A 117 19.77 18.04 -3.48
CA ARG A 117 19.36 19.07 -2.55
C ARG A 117 18.15 18.57 -1.79
N TYR A 118 18.08 18.93 -0.51
CA TYR A 118 16.82 18.76 0.19
C TYR A 118 15.74 19.55 -0.54
N THR A 119 14.53 19.03 -0.53
CA THR A 119 13.36 19.72 -1.07
C THR A 119 12.26 19.77 -0.03
N LEU A 120 11.45 20.81 -0.10
CA LEU A 120 10.11 20.80 0.47
C LEU A 120 9.14 20.57 -0.66
N ARG A 121 8.23 19.62 -0.48
CA ARG A 121 7.20 19.36 -1.48
C ARG A 121 5.95 20.15 -1.11
N ASP A 122 5.65 21.16 -1.92
CA ASP A 122 4.36 21.87 -1.88
C ASP A 122 3.25 20.93 -2.37
N LEU A 123 2.44 20.43 -1.43
CA LEU A 123 1.38 19.47 -1.74
C LEU A 123 0.24 20.13 -2.52
N SER A 124 0.12 21.46 -2.53
CA SER A 124 -0.91 22.14 -3.33
C SER A 124 -0.67 22.02 -4.83
N ARG A 125 0.59 21.84 -5.24
CA ARG A 125 1.00 21.66 -6.64
C ARG A 125 0.91 20.21 -7.11
N ARG A 126 0.77 19.25 -6.19
CA ARG A 126 0.71 17.83 -6.52
C ARG A 126 -0.61 17.53 -7.21
N ASN A 127 -0.53 17.30 -8.51
CA ASN A 127 -1.69 17.03 -9.36
C ASN A 127 -2.80 18.10 -9.20
N SER A 128 -2.40 19.37 -9.10
CA SER A 128 -3.30 20.51 -8.90
C SER A 128 -4.33 20.62 -10.03
N GLY A 129 -5.58 20.94 -9.69
CA GLY A 129 -6.67 21.07 -10.67
C GLY A 129 -7.25 19.74 -11.14
N SER A 130 -6.70 18.60 -10.72
CA SER A 130 -7.25 17.29 -11.04
C SER A 130 -8.57 17.02 -10.31
N VAL A 131 -9.51 16.41 -11.03
CA VAL A 131 -10.77 15.95 -10.45
C VAL A 131 -10.57 14.55 -9.86
N ASN A 132 -10.97 14.38 -8.60
CA ASN A 132 -10.96 13.07 -7.95
C ASN A 132 -12.06 12.20 -8.60
N PRO A 133 -11.74 11.05 -9.21
CA PRO A 133 -12.77 10.19 -9.80
C PRO A 133 -13.82 9.72 -8.77
N LEU A 134 -13.47 9.69 -7.48
CA LEU A 134 -14.36 9.32 -6.36
C LEU A 134 -15.38 10.40 -5.98
N THR A 135 -15.28 11.62 -6.50
CA THR A 135 -16.15 12.74 -6.10
C THR A 135 -17.27 13.04 -7.09
N ARG A 136 -17.44 12.23 -8.14
CA ARG A 136 -18.49 12.49 -9.13
C ARG A 136 -19.87 12.26 -8.48
N PRO A 137 -20.85 13.13 -8.73
CA PRO A 137 -22.20 12.94 -8.19
C PRO A 137 -22.88 11.72 -8.83
N ALA A 138 -23.98 11.28 -8.23
CA ALA A 138 -24.89 10.33 -8.85
C ALA A 138 -25.51 10.97 -10.11
N ALA A 139 -25.65 10.16 -11.17
CA ALA A 139 -26.40 10.55 -12.35
C ALA A 139 -27.92 10.52 -12.08
N PRO A 140 -28.75 11.22 -12.88
CA PRO A 140 -30.20 11.11 -12.76
C PRO A 140 -30.69 9.66 -12.84
N GLY A 141 -31.43 9.21 -11.82
CA GLY A 141 -31.94 7.84 -11.73
C GLY A 141 -30.95 6.81 -11.15
N GLU A 142 -29.72 7.20 -10.84
CA GLU A 142 -28.70 6.34 -10.23
C GLU A 142 -28.82 6.35 -8.70
N THR A 143 -28.75 5.17 -8.08
CA THR A 143 -28.66 5.03 -6.63
C THR A 143 -27.26 5.38 -6.12
N ASP A 144 -27.13 5.73 -4.83
CA ASP A 144 -25.82 6.03 -4.23
C ASP A 144 -24.80 4.87 -4.35
N ALA A 145 -25.29 3.63 -4.34
CA ALA A 145 -24.46 2.44 -4.47
C ALA A 145 -23.92 2.28 -5.90
N GLU A 146 -24.76 2.54 -6.92
CA GLU A 146 -24.35 2.53 -8.33
C GLU A 146 -23.33 3.64 -8.60
N ALA A 147 -23.61 4.85 -8.13
CA ALA A 147 -22.71 6.00 -8.27
C ALA A 147 -21.35 5.72 -7.60
N SER A 148 -21.36 5.13 -6.40
CA SER A 148 -20.14 4.76 -5.67
C SER A 148 -19.32 3.71 -6.41
N LEU A 149 -19.97 2.67 -6.95
CA LEU A 149 -19.29 1.62 -7.72
C LEU A 149 -18.69 2.19 -9.02
N ARG A 150 -19.48 2.95 -9.79
CA ARG A 150 -19.04 3.62 -11.02
C ARG A 150 -17.85 4.54 -10.78
N ASN A 151 -17.84 5.26 -9.65
CA ASN A 151 -16.75 6.14 -9.26
C ASN A 151 -15.48 5.36 -8.89
N PHE A 152 -15.63 4.23 -8.19
CA PHE A 152 -14.51 3.34 -7.87
C PHE A 152 -13.90 2.72 -9.13
N GLU A 153 -14.74 2.26 -10.07
CA GLU A 153 -14.30 1.77 -11.38
C GLU A 153 -13.54 2.84 -12.15
N ALA A 154 -14.06 4.07 -12.14
CA ALA A 154 -13.43 5.20 -12.79
C ALA A 154 -12.02 5.52 -12.25
N CYS A 155 -11.62 5.05 -11.07
CA CYS A 155 -10.27 5.26 -10.55
C CYS A 155 -9.19 4.44 -11.28
N PHE A 156 -9.56 3.32 -11.88
CA PHE A 156 -8.62 2.38 -12.49
C PHE A 156 -8.78 2.25 -14.00
N ARG A 157 -9.62 3.11 -14.60
CA ARG A 157 -9.94 3.09 -16.03
C ARG A 157 -8.72 3.23 -16.93
N ASP A 158 -7.83 4.13 -16.56
CA ASP A 158 -6.66 4.53 -17.33
C ASP A 158 -5.60 5.16 -16.41
N GLY A 159 -4.41 5.42 -16.95
CA GLY A 159 -3.29 5.99 -16.20
C GLY A 159 -3.57 7.37 -15.60
N GLN A 160 -4.30 8.24 -16.30
CA GLN A 160 -4.65 9.56 -15.76
C GLN A 160 -5.60 9.45 -14.57
N SER A 161 -6.57 8.55 -14.65
CA SER A 161 -7.53 8.26 -13.60
C SER A 161 -6.84 7.67 -12.37
N ILE A 162 -5.89 6.75 -12.57
CA ILE A 162 -5.03 6.23 -11.51
C ILE A 162 -4.28 7.37 -10.83
N ARG A 163 -3.58 8.20 -11.60
CA ARG A 163 -2.82 9.32 -11.04
C ARG A 163 -3.73 10.29 -10.28
N ASN A 164 -4.92 10.58 -10.81
CA ASN A 164 -5.92 11.43 -10.15
C ASN A 164 -6.54 10.83 -8.89
N ALA A 165 -6.54 9.51 -8.78
CA ALA A 165 -6.99 8.81 -7.60
C ALA A 165 -5.89 8.83 -6.52
N PHE A 166 -4.68 8.35 -6.81
CA PHE A 166 -3.61 8.17 -5.82
C PHE A 166 -2.82 9.44 -5.49
N VAL A 167 -2.74 10.40 -6.41
CA VAL A 167 -2.01 11.66 -6.21
C VAL A 167 -3.00 12.81 -6.20
N ARG A 168 -3.21 13.41 -5.03
CA ARG A 168 -4.10 14.56 -4.85
C ARG A 168 -3.37 15.76 -4.27
N PRO A 169 -3.88 16.98 -4.52
CA PRO A 169 -3.37 18.16 -3.87
C PRO A 169 -3.72 18.17 -2.38
N ASN A 170 -2.86 18.81 -1.59
CA ASN A 170 -3.10 19.17 -0.19
C ASN A 170 -3.35 18.00 0.78
N GLU A 171 -2.77 16.83 0.49
CA GLU A 171 -2.84 15.68 1.40
C GLU A 171 -1.57 14.84 1.33
N VAL A 172 -1.31 14.11 2.41
CA VAL A 172 -0.29 13.07 2.45
C VAL A 172 -0.98 11.71 2.44
N TRP A 173 -0.67 10.91 1.43
CA TRP A 173 -1.05 9.51 1.39
C TRP A 173 -0.03 8.67 2.19
N MET A 174 -0.52 7.83 3.09
CA MET A 174 0.27 7.08 4.05
C MET A 174 -0.18 5.62 4.06
N ALA A 175 0.72 4.72 3.68
CA ALA A 175 0.62 3.30 3.96
C ALA A 175 0.75 3.01 5.46
N THR A 176 0.46 1.76 5.82
CA THR A 176 0.58 1.22 7.17
C THR A 176 1.99 1.44 7.70
N ALA A 177 2.12 1.94 8.94
CA ALA A 177 3.37 2.32 9.59
C ALA A 177 4.20 3.44 8.94
N ASN A 178 3.71 4.08 7.86
CA ASN A 178 4.42 5.22 7.28
C ASN A 178 4.53 6.39 8.26
N ARG A 179 5.57 7.20 8.05
CA ARG A 179 5.80 8.46 8.76
C ARG A 179 5.93 9.60 7.77
N ALA A 180 5.30 10.74 8.06
CA ALA A 180 5.52 11.96 7.30
C ALA A 180 5.79 13.14 8.22
N ASP A 181 6.78 13.96 7.88
CA ASP A 181 6.94 15.26 8.51
C ASP A 181 6.35 16.32 7.57
N VAL A 182 5.32 17.03 8.05
CA VAL A 182 4.58 18.05 7.28
C VAL A 182 4.59 19.38 8.00
N PHE A 183 4.55 20.47 7.23
CA PHE A 183 4.30 21.80 7.74
C PHE A 183 2.89 22.24 7.39
N PHE A 184 2.23 22.83 8.38
CA PHE A 184 1.01 23.60 8.20
C PHE A 184 1.28 25.05 8.57
N LYS A 185 0.88 25.96 7.68
CA LYS A 185 0.91 27.41 7.92
C LYS A 185 -0.51 27.90 8.12
N ALA A 186 -0.82 28.41 9.32
CA ALA A 186 -2.10 29.06 9.55
C ALA A 186 -2.23 30.30 8.66
N PRO A 187 -3.34 30.50 7.92
CA PRO A 187 -3.52 31.71 7.11
C PRO A 187 -3.41 32.98 7.96
N LEU A 188 -2.88 34.04 7.37
CA LEU A 188 -2.57 35.28 8.10
C LEU A 188 -3.83 36.02 8.56
N ASP A 189 -4.92 35.87 7.82
CA ASP A 189 -6.24 36.46 8.03
C ASP A 189 -7.20 35.54 8.82
N ALA A 190 -6.72 34.41 9.34
CA ALA A 190 -7.56 33.40 9.96
C ALA A 190 -7.83 33.61 11.46
N ALA A 191 -7.67 34.82 12.00
CA ALA A 191 -7.96 35.08 13.42
C ALA A 191 -9.42 34.73 13.75
N GLY A 192 -9.63 33.86 14.74
CA GLY A 192 -10.95 33.34 15.13
C GLY A 192 -11.41 32.11 14.33
N ALA A 193 -10.67 31.70 13.30
CA ALA A 193 -11.01 30.52 12.52
C ALA A 193 -10.65 29.21 13.24
N VAL A 194 -11.36 28.15 12.85
CA VAL A 194 -11.07 26.77 13.25
C VAL A 194 -10.78 25.96 11.99
N PHE A 195 -9.70 25.16 12.05
CA PHE A 195 -9.35 24.18 11.03
C PHE A 195 -9.41 22.78 11.61
N THR A 196 -9.63 21.78 10.76
CA THR A 196 -9.70 20.38 11.18
C THR A 196 -8.57 19.58 10.54
N VAL A 197 -7.76 18.90 11.35
CA VAL A 197 -6.84 17.87 10.87
C VAL A 197 -7.62 16.58 10.72
N LEU A 198 -7.75 16.10 9.49
CA LEU A 198 -8.51 14.91 9.13
C LEU A 198 -7.56 13.81 8.65
N ALA A 199 -7.73 12.61 9.19
CA ALA A 199 -7.17 11.38 8.63
C ALA A 199 -8.31 10.56 8.02
N GLN A 200 -8.39 10.55 6.69
CA GLN A 200 -9.41 9.80 5.94
C GLN A 200 -8.88 8.42 5.55
N GLU A 201 -9.72 7.40 5.65
CA GLU A 201 -9.36 6.07 5.17
C GLU A 201 -9.42 5.98 3.64
N GLU A 202 -8.37 5.40 3.06
CA GLU A 202 -8.30 5.14 1.64
C GLU A 202 -9.05 3.86 1.26
N ILE A 203 -9.98 3.99 0.31
CA ILE A 203 -10.79 2.88 -0.17
C ILE A 203 -10.18 2.15 -1.37
N LEU A 204 -9.28 2.80 -2.13
CA LEU A 204 -8.66 2.24 -3.34
C LEU A 204 -7.84 0.97 -3.07
N HIS A 205 -7.32 0.80 -1.86
CA HIS A 205 -6.54 -0.39 -1.48
C HIS A 205 -7.40 -1.60 -1.09
N THR A 206 -8.73 -1.46 -1.08
CA THR A 206 -9.59 -2.48 -0.50
C THR A 206 -10.56 -3.07 -1.54
N ASP A 207 -10.28 -4.30 -1.97
CA ASP A 207 -11.25 -5.06 -2.78
C ASP A 207 -12.53 -5.36 -1.95
N ASN A 208 -12.41 -5.31 -0.62
CA ASN A 208 -13.51 -5.31 0.34
C ASN A 208 -14.58 -4.25 0.04
N PHE A 209 -14.16 -3.01 -0.24
CA PHE A 209 -15.12 -1.94 -0.49
C PHE A 209 -15.90 -2.20 -1.78
N GLN A 210 -15.20 -2.56 -2.86
CA GLN A 210 -15.83 -2.91 -4.14
C GLN A 210 -16.79 -4.09 -3.98
N MET A 211 -16.34 -5.20 -3.38
CA MET A 211 -17.16 -6.40 -3.16
C MET A 211 -18.44 -6.09 -2.36
N ARG A 212 -18.39 -5.17 -1.39
CA ARG A 212 -19.57 -4.75 -0.61
C ARG A 212 -20.55 -3.93 -1.44
N GLN A 213 -20.07 -2.99 -2.25
CA GLN A 213 -20.95 -2.22 -3.15
C GLN A 213 -21.66 -3.15 -4.13
N GLN A 214 -20.90 -4.09 -4.70
CA GLN A 214 -21.42 -5.14 -5.55
C GLN A 214 -22.55 -5.95 -4.86
N ARG A 215 -22.35 -6.42 -3.63
CA ARG A 215 -23.39 -7.15 -2.89
C ARG A 215 -24.65 -6.32 -2.59
N ARG A 216 -24.49 -5.03 -2.30
CA ARG A 216 -25.64 -4.12 -2.06
C ARG A 216 -26.54 -4.01 -3.28
N LEU A 217 -25.95 -3.89 -4.48
CA LEU A 217 -26.70 -3.82 -5.74
C LEU A 217 -27.52 -5.09 -6.03
N GLN A 218 -27.07 -6.24 -5.56
CA GLN A 218 -27.76 -7.53 -5.74
C GLN A 218 -28.89 -7.79 -4.73
N GLY A 219 -29.27 -6.82 -3.89
CA GLY A 219 -30.32 -7.01 -2.87
C GLY A 219 -29.97 -8.00 -1.76
N ARG A 220 -28.74 -8.52 -1.72
CA ARG A 220 -28.23 -9.41 -0.67
C ARG A 220 -27.81 -8.57 0.54
N THR A 221 -28.79 -8.12 1.32
CA THR A 221 -28.62 -7.29 2.54
C THR A 221 -28.03 -8.05 3.74
N GLY A 222 -27.75 -9.34 3.60
CA GLY A 222 -27.39 -10.23 4.72
C GLY A 222 -25.94 -10.26 5.17
N PHE A 223 -25.04 -9.39 4.68
CA PHE A 223 -23.69 -9.28 5.25
C PHE A 223 -23.56 -8.03 6.13
N THR A 224 -24.19 -8.08 7.30
CA THR A 224 -23.75 -7.32 8.46
C THR A 224 -22.55 -8.03 9.08
N ALA A 225 -21.35 -7.86 8.53
CA ALA A 225 -20.16 -8.42 9.14
C ALA A 225 -18.94 -7.49 9.03
N GLY A 226 -18.63 -6.87 10.17
CA GLY A 226 -17.29 -6.98 10.73
C GLY A 226 -16.33 -5.81 10.56
N ASN A 227 -16.49 -4.93 9.56
CA ASN A 227 -15.68 -3.70 9.51
C ASN A 227 -16.57 -2.46 9.31
N PRO A 228 -16.38 -1.39 10.09
CA PRO A 228 -17.09 -0.12 9.95
C PRO A 228 -16.85 0.50 8.56
N PRO A 229 -17.67 1.48 8.13
CA PRO A 229 -17.34 2.35 6.99
C PRO A 229 -15.93 2.94 7.16
N PRO A 230 -15.28 3.41 6.07
CA PRO A 230 -13.96 4.04 6.14
C PRO A 230 -13.90 4.96 7.35
N MET A 231 -13.00 4.65 8.28
CA MET A 231 -12.90 5.35 9.54
C MET A 231 -12.13 6.63 9.31
N ASP A 232 -12.91 7.68 9.03
CA ASP A 232 -12.44 9.05 9.03
C ASP A 232 -12.26 9.50 10.48
N VAL A 233 -11.06 9.95 10.81
CA VAL A 233 -10.70 10.38 12.15
C VAL A 233 -10.43 11.88 12.14
N VAL A 234 -11.21 12.62 12.91
CA VAL A 234 -10.89 14.01 13.24
C VAL A 234 -9.78 13.98 14.29
N VAL A 235 -8.55 14.18 13.85
CA VAL A 235 -7.34 14.08 14.69
C VAL A 235 -7.26 15.28 15.63
N ALA A 236 -7.53 16.47 15.11
CA ALA A 236 -7.43 17.70 15.89
C ALA A 236 -8.26 18.85 15.31
N HIS A 237 -8.63 19.80 16.17
CA HIS A 237 -9.12 21.13 15.81
C HIS A 237 -8.03 22.16 16.10
N VAL A 238 -7.61 22.90 15.07
CA VAL A 238 -6.67 24.02 15.19
C VAL A 238 -7.45 25.32 15.32
N HIS A 239 -7.39 25.92 16.50
CA HIS A 239 -7.97 27.23 16.76
C HIS A 239 -6.93 28.32 16.51
N VAL A 240 -7.20 29.17 15.53
CA VAL A 240 -6.33 30.31 15.24
C VAL A 240 -6.82 31.52 16.02
N ARG A 241 -5.96 32.09 16.87
CA ARG A 241 -6.33 33.19 17.77
C ARG A 241 -5.16 34.12 18.07
N GLY A 242 -5.49 35.29 18.62
CA GLY A 242 -4.51 36.32 18.97
C GLY A 242 -4.06 37.14 17.77
N THR A 243 -2.97 37.90 17.95
CA THR A 243 -2.41 38.76 16.90
C THR A 243 -1.58 37.95 15.91
N PRO A 244 -1.56 38.30 14.62
CA PRO A 244 -0.68 37.68 13.63
C PRO A 244 0.79 37.65 14.08
N VAL A 245 1.51 36.57 13.75
CA VAL A 245 2.95 36.48 14.00
C VAL A 245 3.67 37.54 13.16
N ALA A 246 4.63 38.26 13.74
CA ALA A 246 5.46 39.21 13.00
C ALA A 246 6.25 38.47 11.91
N GLY A 247 6.19 38.95 10.66
CA GLY A 247 6.74 38.24 9.50
C GLY A 247 5.96 36.99 9.08
N GLY A 248 4.68 36.88 9.46
CA GLY A 248 3.80 35.74 9.14
C GLY A 248 3.47 35.57 7.65
N ASP A 249 3.91 36.47 6.78
CA ASP A 249 3.98 36.30 5.33
C ASP A 249 5.08 35.31 4.89
N PHE A 250 5.88 34.81 5.83
CA PHE A 250 6.89 33.77 5.68
C PHE A 250 6.59 32.68 4.64
N ASP A 251 7.51 32.50 3.67
CA ASP A 251 7.47 31.40 2.72
C ASP A 251 8.01 30.11 3.35
N VAL A 252 7.14 29.11 3.51
CA VAL A 252 7.51 27.79 4.08
C VAL A 252 8.60 27.12 3.26
N MET A 253 8.59 27.29 1.93
CA MET A 253 9.53 26.63 1.02
C MET A 253 10.97 27.07 1.29
N SER A 254 11.18 28.30 1.76
CA SER A 254 12.49 28.85 2.13
C SER A 254 13.14 28.14 3.32
N LEU A 255 12.41 27.34 4.10
CA LEU A 255 12.99 26.58 5.23
C LEU A 255 14.04 25.57 4.76
N VAL A 256 13.95 25.11 3.51
CA VAL A 256 14.88 24.13 2.94
C VAL A 256 16.31 24.66 2.90
N ASP A 257 16.49 25.99 2.72
CA ASP A 257 17.79 26.65 2.62
C ASP A 257 18.55 26.67 3.96
N ARG A 258 17.87 26.33 5.06
CA ARG A 258 18.46 26.26 6.41
C ARG A 258 18.91 24.85 6.78
N LEU A 259 18.64 23.85 5.95
CA LEU A 259 19.05 22.47 6.20
C LEU A 259 20.57 22.31 5.93
N PRO A 260 21.24 21.39 6.63
CA PRO A 260 22.63 21.06 6.31
C PRO A 260 22.75 20.50 4.88
N PRO A 261 23.97 20.34 4.35
CA PRO A 261 24.17 19.62 3.10
C PRO A 261 23.60 18.19 3.16
N VAL A 262 23.04 17.71 2.05
CA VAL A 262 22.55 16.32 1.93
C VAL A 262 23.72 15.36 2.14
N PRO A 263 23.65 14.42 3.12
CA PRO A 263 24.74 13.51 3.41
C PRO A 263 25.01 12.58 2.21
N PRO A 264 26.25 12.09 2.04
CA PRO A 264 26.61 11.18 0.94
C PRO A 264 25.68 9.95 0.82
N SER A 265 25.22 9.40 1.95
CA SER A 265 24.33 8.24 1.99
C SER A 265 22.97 8.48 1.34
N LEU A 266 22.48 9.73 1.33
CA LEU A 266 21.21 10.15 0.73
C LEU A 266 21.41 10.88 -0.62
N GLN A 267 22.57 10.76 -1.24
CA GLN A 267 22.76 11.19 -2.63
C GLN A 267 22.08 10.20 -3.57
N PRO A 268 21.35 10.61 -4.61
CA PRO A 268 20.67 9.71 -5.53
C PRO A 268 21.57 8.61 -6.08
N VAL A 269 21.02 7.39 -6.17
CA VAL A 269 21.79 6.22 -6.58
C VAL A 269 21.85 6.17 -8.09
N GLY A 270 23.02 6.54 -8.63
CA GLY A 270 23.27 6.60 -10.06
C GLY A 270 23.31 5.22 -10.70
N GLU A 271 23.06 5.18 -12.01
CA GLU A 271 23.19 3.95 -12.79
C GLU A 271 24.63 3.41 -12.77
N ALA A 272 25.62 4.30 -12.75
CA ALA A 272 27.02 3.91 -12.72
C ALA A 272 27.39 3.11 -11.46
N GLU A 273 26.73 3.38 -10.33
CA GLU A 273 27.03 2.71 -9.05
C GLU A 273 26.56 1.25 -9.04
N THR A 274 25.54 0.92 -9.86
CA THR A 274 25.07 -0.45 -9.99
C THR A 274 25.94 -1.28 -10.95
N ARG A 275 26.85 -0.66 -11.71
CA ARG A 275 27.73 -1.36 -12.66
C ARG A 275 28.78 -2.22 -11.96
N MET A 276 28.90 -3.45 -12.41
CA MET A 276 29.93 -4.39 -11.99
C MET A 276 31.30 -3.97 -12.49
N SER A 277 32.31 -4.14 -11.64
CA SER A 277 33.71 -4.06 -12.09
C SER A 277 34.01 -5.20 -13.06
N ALA A 278 35.03 -5.06 -13.91
CA ALA A 278 35.44 -6.14 -14.83
C ALA A 278 35.80 -7.44 -14.08
N ALA A 279 36.44 -7.31 -12.91
CA ALA A 279 36.79 -8.45 -12.06
C ALA A 279 35.54 -9.17 -11.53
N GLU A 280 34.55 -8.42 -11.06
CA GLU A 280 33.29 -8.99 -10.59
C GLU A 280 32.49 -9.62 -11.74
N ALA A 281 32.40 -8.96 -12.89
CA ALA A 281 31.71 -9.49 -14.06
C ALA A 281 32.33 -10.84 -14.49
N ARG A 282 33.67 -10.92 -14.54
CA ARG A 282 34.41 -12.16 -14.84
C ARG A 282 34.12 -13.25 -13.80
N LEU A 283 34.16 -12.92 -12.50
CA LEU A 283 33.82 -13.84 -11.41
C LEU A 283 32.39 -14.39 -11.53
N ARG A 284 31.46 -13.60 -12.06
CA ARG A 284 30.04 -13.96 -12.21
C ARG A 284 29.68 -14.53 -13.58
N GLY A 285 30.63 -14.66 -14.52
CA GLY A 285 30.36 -15.05 -15.90
C GLY A 285 29.45 -14.06 -16.67
N ALA A 286 29.46 -12.78 -16.27
CA ALA A 286 28.67 -11.73 -16.88
C ALA A 286 29.50 -10.89 -17.87
N ALA A 287 28.82 -10.22 -18.81
CA ALA A 287 29.48 -9.24 -19.68
C ALA A 287 30.03 -8.06 -18.86
N ALA A 288 31.18 -7.52 -19.27
CA ALA A 288 31.75 -6.33 -18.66
C ALA A 288 30.77 -5.15 -18.72
N GLY A 289 30.66 -4.39 -17.62
CA GLY A 289 29.71 -3.27 -17.52
C GLY A 289 28.26 -3.66 -17.21
N SER A 290 27.98 -4.95 -17.00
CA SER A 290 26.68 -5.42 -16.51
C SER A 290 26.35 -4.79 -15.15
N HIS A 291 25.06 -4.62 -14.86
CA HIS A 291 24.55 -4.06 -13.62
C HIS A 291 24.13 -5.14 -12.63
N ARG A 292 24.32 -4.88 -11.34
CA ARG A 292 23.72 -5.68 -10.26
C ARG A 292 22.22 -5.38 -10.18
N THR A 293 21.41 -6.39 -10.44
CA THR A 293 19.94 -6.27 -10.36
C THR A 293 19.32 -7.39 -9.55
N ARG A 294 18.10 -7.17 -9.06
CA ARG A 294 17.26 -8.19 -8.42
C ARG A 294 15.81 -8.06 -8.85
N VAL A 295 15.14 -9.20 -8.95
CA VAL A 295 13.70 -9.27 -9.16
C VAL A 295 13.12 -10.10 -8.01
N VAL A 296 12.22 -9.51 -7.26
CA VAL A 296 11.60 -10.12 -6.08
C VAL A 296 10.09 -10.13 -6.28
N SER A 297 9.47 -11.27 -6.02
CA SER A 297 8.01 -11.37 -5.91
C SER A 297 7.63 -11.21 -4.43
N TYR A 298 6.68 -10.31 -4.18
CA TYR A 298 6.10 -10.01 -2.88
C TYR A 298 4.65 -10.48 -2.92
N SER A 299 4.47 -11.78 -2.72
CA SER A 299 3.19 -12.45 -2.91
C SER A 299 2.51 -12.70 -1.58
N GLY A 300 1.20 -12.46 -1.53
CA GLY A 300 0.42 -12.92 -0.41
C GLY A 300 -1.05 -12.65 -0.53
N TYR A 301 -1.84 -13.67 -0.23
CA TYR A 301 -3.29 -13.60 -0.31
C TYR A 301 -3.87 -13.45 1.10
N GLY A 302 -4.60 -12.35 1.31
CA GLY A 302 -5.07 -11.89 2.61
C GLY A 302 -6.58 -11.99 2.78
N SER A 303 -7.18 -13.18 2.57
CA SER A 303 -8.33 -13.71 3.35
C SER A 303 -9.03 -14.90 2.65
N ALA A 304 -9.09 -16.05 3.33
CA ALA A 304 -10.15 -17.10 3.35
C ALA A 304 -10.93 -17.51 2.06
N GLY A 305 -10.45 -17.22 0.85
CA GLY A 305 -11.22 -17.36 -0.39
C GLY A 305 -10.74 -18.43 -1.37
N PHE A 306 -9.91 -19.39 -0.94
CA PHE A 306 -9.40 -20.42 -1.84
C PHE A 306 -10.51 -21.42 -2.24
N PRO A 307 -10.54 -21.93 -3.50
CA PRO A 307 -11.37 -23.07 -3.84
C PRO A 307 -10.93 -24.27 -3.01
N LEU A 308 -11.84 -24.77 -2.19
CA LEU A 308 -11.73 -26.05 -1.49
C LEU A 308 -11.12 -27.11 -2.41
N ILE A 309 -9.96 -27.67 -2.04
CA ILE A 309 -9.34 -28.77 -2.80
C ILE A 309 -10.01 -30.05 -2.34
N GLU A 310 -10.84 -30.59 -3.22
CA GLU A 310 -11.38 -31.94 -3.06
C GLU A 310 -10.23 -32.93 -3.09
N VAL A 311 -9.99 -33.59 -1.96
CA VAL A 311 -9.05 -34.68 -1.84
C VAL A 311 -9.84 -35.97 -1.85
N PRO A 312 -9.70 -36.82 -2.90
CA PRO A 312 -10.36 -38.10 -2.95
C PRO A 312 -10.09 -38.91 -1.68
N GLU A 313 -11.13 -39.57 -1.15
CA GLU A 313 -11.02 -40.33 0.11
C GLU A 313 -9.90 -41.40 0.06
N ALA A 314 -9.65 -41.97 -1.12
CA ALA A 314 -8.55 -42.90 -1.34
C ALA A 314 -7.17 -42.27 -1.13
N PHE A 315 -6.97 -41.02 -1.57
CA PHE A 315 -5.72 -40.28 -1.36
C PHE A 315 -5.56 -39.91 0.11
N ALA A 316 -6.62 -39.40 0.76
CA ALA A 316 -6.57 -39.04 2.18
C ALA A 316 -6.22 -40.23 3.08
N LYS A 317 -6.68 -41.44 2.74
CA LYS A 317 -6.32 -42.68 3.46
C LYS A 317 -4.86 -43.11 3.25
N ALA A 318 -4.28 -42.83 2.09
CA ALA A 318 -2.90 -43.18 1.77
C ALA A 318 -1.86 -42.22 2.39
N HIS A 319 -2.31 -41.05 2.86
CA HIS A 319 -1.45 -39.95 3.35
C HIS A 319 -1.75 -39.57 4.81
N PRO A 320 -1.48 -40.45 5.80
CA PRO A 320 -1.81 -40.24 7.21
C PRO A 320 -1.07 -39.05 7.86
N GLU A 321 0.05 -38.61 7.30
CA GLU A 321 0.77 -37.38 7.68
C GLU A 321 -0.07 -36.11 7.55
N LEU A 322 -1.13 -36.16 6.74
CA LEU A 322 -2.04 -35.05 6.50
C LEU A 322 -3.20 -34.98 7.53
N ARG A 323 -3.28 -35.93 8.48
CA ARG A 323 -4.39 -36.05 9.46
C ARG A 323 -4.52 -34.87 10.43
N HIS A 324 -3.44 -34.13 10.66
CA HIS A 324 -3.42 -32.97 11.57
C HIS A 324 -3.86 -31.66 10.93
N LEU A 325 -4.17 -31.68 9.63
CA LEU A 325 -4.63 -30.52 8.89
C LEU A 325 -6.12 -30.28 9.16
N VAL A 326 -6.59 -29.08 8.82
CA VAL A 326 -8.00 -28.75 8.93
C VAL A 326 -8.72 -29.35 7.71
N TRP A 327 -9.79 -30.12 7.94
CA TRP A 327 -10.59 -30.76 6.88
C TRP A 327 -12.05 -30.43 7.06
N ALA A 328 -12.80 -30.40 5.97
CA ALA A 328 -14.25 -30.49 5.96
C ALA A 328 -14.66 -31.69 5.09
N GLU A 329 -15.79 -32.32 5.40
CA GLU A 329 -16.34 -33.37 4.54
C GLU A 329 -17.46 -32.77 3.68
N HIS A 330 -17.43 -33.06 2.37
CA HIS A 330 -18.45 -32.66 1.40
C HIS A 330 -18.72 -33.82 0.45
N ASP A 331 -19.97 -34.30 0.41
CA ASP A 331 -20.43 -35.39 -0.46
C ASP A 331 -19.53 -36.64 -0.46
N GLY A 332 -19.02 -37.03 0.71
CA GLY A 332 -18.16 -38.20 0.90
C GLY A 332 -16.70 -38.00 0.49
N THR A 333 -16.32 -36.78 0.09
CA THR A 333 -14.95 -36.39 -0.22
C THR A 333 -14.40 -35.51 0.90
N ARG A 334 -13.14 -35.74 1.28
CA ARG A 334 -12.44 -34.87 2.23
C ARG A 334 -11.95 -33.65 1.50
N VAL A 335 -12.39 -32.50 1.94
CA VAL A 335 -11.92 -31.22 1.48
C VAL A 335 -10.82 -30.75 2.41
N LEU A 336 -9.62 -30.55 1.87
CA LEU A 336 -8.56 -29.92 2.64
C LEU A 336 -8.92 -28.44 2.85
N LEU A 337 -9.24 -28.07 4.09
CA LEU A 337 -9.34 -26.67 4.44
C LEU A 337 -7.90 -26.17 4.54
N ALA A 338 -7.52 -25.28 3.63
CA ALA A 338 -6.24 -24.58 3.74
C ALA A 338 -6.11 -24.05 5.17
N PRO A 339 -5.15 -24.56 5.98
CA PRO A 339 -5.01 -24.15 7.36
C PRO A 339 -4.55 -22.70 7.37
N ASN A 340 -5.52 -21.77 7.40
CA ASN A 340 -5.33 -20.34 7.22
C ASN A 340 -4.53 -19.99 5.95
N ALA A 341 -5.19 -20.01 4.78
CA ALA A 341 -4.65 -19.53 3.51
C ALA A 341 -3.93 -18.17 3.66
N ARG A 342 -2.61 -18.22 3.79
CA ARG A 342 -1.70 -17.10 3.97
C ARG A 342 -0.36 -17.50 3.41
N THR A 343 -0.27 -17.59 2.09
CA THR A 343 1.00 -17.68 1.36
C THR A 343 1.65 -16.30 1.39
N MET A 344 1.87 -15.77 2.58
CA MET A 344 2.52 -14.50 2.84
C MET A 344 4.01 -14.78 2.74
N ALA A 345 4.59 -14.53 1.58
CA ALA A 345 5.92 -15.04 1.28
C ALA A 345 6.64 -14.19 0.23
N ILE A 346 7.96 -14.29 0.24
CA ILE A 346 8.84 -13.54 -0.63
C ILE A 346 9.57 -14.55 -1.53
N ASN A 347 9.66 -14.26 -2.83
CA ASN A 347 10.41 -15.08 -3.79
C ASN A 347 11.50 -14.24 -4.45
N ASN A 348 12.77 -14.62 -4.20
CA ASN A 348 13.93 -13.95 -4.79
C ASN A 348 14.41 -14.58 -6.10
N GLN A 349 13.73 -15.62 -6.57
CA GLN A 349 14.03 -16.36 -7.79
C GLN A 349 13.06 -16.00 -8.93
N MET A 350 12.44 -14.81 -8.86
CA MET A 350 11.40 -14.31 -9.76
C MET A 350 11.93 -13.78 -11.12
N ASP A 351 13.20 -14.00 -11.46
CA ASP A 351 13.76 -13.52 -12.73
C ASP A 351 13.18 -14.28 -13.93
N LEU A 352 12.07 -13.79 -14.48
CA LEU A 352 11.32 -14.41 -15.58
C LEU A 352 12.12 -14.53 -16.88
N ALA A 353 13.19 -13.76 -17.06
CA ALA A 353 14.06 -13.91 -18.22
C ALA A 353 14.92 -15.20 -18.12
N LYS A 354 15.21 -15.66 -16.91
CA LYS A 354 15.97 -16.90 -16.64
C LYS A 354 15.07 -18.07 -16.32
N THR A 355 14.00 -17.82 -15.59
CA THR A 355 13.08 -18.83 -15.06
C THR A 355 11.65 -18.43 -15.41
N PRO A 356 11.14 -18.81 -16.60
CA PRO A 356 9.80 -18.42 -17.06
C PRO A 356 8.67 -18.87 -16.12
N VAL A 357 8.89 -19.98 -15.42
CA VAL A 357 8.01 -20.50 -14.37
C VAL A 357 8.81 -20.52 -13.06
N PRO A 358 8.86 -19.38 -12.34
CA PRO A 358 9.65 -19.29 -11.12
C PRO A 358 9.09 -20.24 -10.05
N PRO A 359 9.95 -20.72 -9.13
CA PRO A 359 9.50 -21.55 -8.02
C PRO A 359 8.51 -20.76 -7.16
N LEU A 360 7.70 -21.49 -6.40
CA LEU A 360 6.67 -20.90 -5.56
C LEU A 360 7.32 -20.12 -4.41
N PRO A 361 6.77 -18.96 -3.99
CA PRO A 361 7.26 -18.24 -2.83
C PRO A 361 7.15 -19.14 -1.59
N MET A 362 8.14 -19.05 -0.72
CA MET A 362 8.22 -19.85 0.51
C MET A 362 8.19 -18.95 1.74
N LYS A 363 7.59 -19.46 2.80
CA LYS A 363 7.59 -18.81 4.12
C LYS A 363 9.03 -18.57 4.58
N PHE A 364 9.24 -17.48 5.31
CA PHE A 364 10.54 -17.14 5.87
C PHE A 364 11.21 -18.34 6.58
N SER A 365 12.44 -18.65 6.20
CA SER A 365 13.35 -19.46 7.01
C SER A 365 14.73 -18.80 7.04
N PRO A 366 15.36 -18.65 8.22
CA PRO A 366 16.71 -18.08 8.33
C PRO A 366 17.78 -18.86 7.55
N ASP A 367 17.54 -20.14 7.27
CA ASP A 367 18.48 -21.02 6.59
C ASP A 367 18.22 -21.15 5.07
N GLN A 368 17.33 -20.30 4.51
CA GLN A 368 17.06 -20.29 3.07
C GLN A 368 18.34 -20.11 2.24
N ALA A 369 18.58 -21.05 1.32
CA ALA A 369 19.78 -21.08 0.48
C ALA A 369 19.80 -19.96 -0.57
N ASP A 370 18.62 -19.52 -1.00
CA ASP A 370 18.36 -18.49 -2.02
C ASP A 370 18.13 -17.09 -1.43
N ARG A 371 18.36 -16.90 -0.12
CA ARG A 371 18.34 -15.58 0.53
C ARG A 371 19.20 -14.58 -0.24
N ILE A 372 18.84 -13.30 -0.15
CA ILE A 372 19.59 -12.26 -0.84
C ILE A 372 20.94 -12.08 -0.16
N ARG A 373 22.00 -12.14 -0.98
CA ARG A 373 23.37 -11.79 -0.62
C ARG A 373 23.83 -10.58 -1.43
N ALA A 374 23.78 -9.41 -0.81
CA ALA A 374 24.28 -8.15 -1.37
C ALA A 374 25.76 -7.96 -1.01
N VAL A 375 26.52 -7.23 -1.82
CA VAL A 375 27.95 -7.01 -1.56
C VAL A 375 28.14 -5.65 -0.87
N VAL A 376 28.92 -5.61 0.22
CA VAL A 376 29.25 -4.34 0.92
C VAL A 376 29.98 -3.39 -0.04
N ASN A 377 29.83 -2.08 0.16
CA ASN A 377 30.36 -1.02 -0.70
C ASN A 377 29.88 -1.11 -2.16
N THR A 378 28.66 -1.59 -2.38
CA THR A 378 28.05 -1.63 -3.73
C THR A 378 26.63 -1.05 -3.73
N ALA A 379 26.10 -0.83 -4.93
CA ALA A 379 24.71 -0.51 -5.14
C ALA A 379 24.06 -1.52 -6.10
N GLU A 380 22.75 -1.67 -5.98
CA GLU A 380 21.95 -2.59 -6.79
C GLU A 380 20.62 -1.95 -7.18
N GLU A 381 20.08 -2.35 -8.34
CA GLU A 381 18.69 -2.04 -8.71
C GLU A 381 17.77 -3.21 -8.37
N TRP A 382 16.66 -2.92 -7.70
CA TRP A 382 15.69 -3.91 -7.26
C TRP A 382 14.35 -3.64 -7.92
N VAL A 383 13.71 -4.71 -8.36
CA VAL A 383 12.37 -4.70 -8.95
C VAL A 383 11.49 -5.61 -8.13
N LEU A 384 10.49 -5.03 -7.50
CA LEU A 384 9.51 -5.77 -6.71
C LEU A 384 8.23 -5.90 -7.52
N TYR A 385 7.71 -7.11 -7.64
CA TYR A 385 6.38 -7.39 -8.18
C TYR A 385 5.45 -7.84 -7.06
N ASN A 386 4.21 -7.39 -7.09
CA ASN A 386 3.15 -7.95 -6.24
C ASN A 386 2.20 -8.80 -7.11
N PRO A 387 2.37 -10.14 -7.12
CA PRO A 387 1.52 -11.05 -7.87
C PRO A 387 0.16 -11.33 -7.19
N SER A 388 -0.18 -10.69 -6.07
CA SER A 388 -1.51 -10.84 -5.47
C SER A 388 -2.59 -10.36 -6.43
N LEU A 389 -3.49 -11.26 -6.83
CA LEU A 389 -4.59 -10.96 -7.74
C LEU A 389 -5.91 -10.85 -6.96
N THR A 390 -6.72 -9.86 -7.33
CA THR A 390 -8.17 -9.91 -7.11
C THR A 390 -8.74 -11.03 -7.97
N LEU A 391 -9.67 -11.85 -7.46
CA LEU A 391 -10.33 -12.89 -8.26
C LEU A 391 -11.84 -12.68 -8.28
N TRP A 392 -12.46 -13.12 -9.37
CA TRP A 392 -13.89 -13.00 -9.60
C TRP A 392 -14.53 -14.34 -9.91
N GLY A 393 -15.82 -14.50 -9.60
CA GLY A 393 -16.52 -15.77 -9.79
C GLY A 393 -18.03 -15.62 -9.88
N HIS A 394 -18.69 -16.71 -10.26
CA HIS A 394 -20.14 -16.80 -10.40
C HIS A 394 -20.84 -16.82 -9.02
N THR A 395 -22.14 -16.52 -8.96
CA THR A 395 -22.96 -16.52 -7.74
C THR A 395 -24.26 -17.30 -7.88
N ASP A 396 -24.58 -17.76 -9.09
CA ASP A 396 -25.71 -18.63 -9.38
C ASP A 396 -25.37 -20.09 -9.07
N LEU A 397 -25.95 -20.55 -7.95
CA LEU A 397 -25.79 -21.91 -7.44
C LEU A 397 -26.62 -22.96 -8.22
N THR A 398 -27.53 -22.51 -9.11
CA THR A 398 -28.36 -23.39 -9.93
C THR A 398 -27.64 -23.81 -11.20
N ARG A 399 -26.91 -22.86 -11.81
CA ARG A 399 -26.09 -23.07 -13.00
C ARG A 399 -24.68 -23.60 -12.68
N PHE A 400 -24.15 -23.22 -11.52
CA PHE A 400 -22.84 -23.68 -11.02
C PHE A 400 -23.03 -24.33 -9.64
N PRO A 401 -23.15 -25.66 -9.54
CA PRO A 401 -23.57 -26.35 -8.32
C PRO A 401 -22.52 -26.32 -7.18
N GLN A 402 -21.33 -25.78 -7.42
CA GLN A 402 -20.24 -25.77 -6.44
C GLN A 402 -20.57 -24.80 -5.29
N ARG A 403 -20.83 -25.34 -4.09
CA ARG A 403 -21.10 -24.57 -2.87
C ARG A 403 -19.82 -24.34 -2.08
N GLY A 404 -19.55 -23.09 -1.74
CA GLY A 404 -18.60 -22.74 -0.69
C GLY A 404 -19.14 -22.98 0.70
N GLN A 405 -18.43 -23.74 1.53
CA GLN A 405 -18.87 -24.11 2.89
C GLN A 405 -18.75 -22.99 3.95
N MET A 406 -18.32 -21.78 3.58
CA MET A 406 -18.42 -20.57 4.41
C MET A 406 -19.29 -19.49 3.72
N LEU A 407 -20.59 -19.75 3.54
CA LEU A 407 -21.66 -18.83 3.09
C LEU A 407 -21.38 -17.93 1.84
N ALA A 408 -20.28 -18.12 1.10
CA ALA A 408 -19.89 -17.20 0.02
C ALA A 408 -18.77 -17.66 -0.94
N GLN A 409 -18.17 -18.84 -0.78
CA GLN A 409 -17.00 -19.21 -1.58
C GLN A 409 -17.44 -19.84 -2.91
N TYR A 410 -17.12 -19.18 -4.01
CA TYR A 410 -17.32 -19.69 -5.37
C TYR A 410 -15.94 -19.92 -5.99
N ILE A 411 -15.85 -20.71 -7.07
CA ILE A 411 -14.61 -20.82 -7.84
C ILE A 411 -14.24 -19.42 -8.33
N GLY A 412 -13.07 -18.94 -7.87
CA GLY A 412 -12.48 -17.71 -8.34
C GLY A 412 -11.68 -17.96 -9.61
N TYR A 413 -11.93 -17.14 -10.62
CA TYR A 413 -11.22 -17.12 -11.87
C TYR A 413 -10.22 -15.95 -11.86
N PRO A 414 -8.97 -16.17 -12.28
CA PRO A 414 -7.99 -15.11 -12.46
C PRO A 414 -8.26 -14.38 -13.78
N VAL A 415 -9.29 -13.54 -13.78
CA VAL A 415 -9.61 -12.67 -14.92
C VAL A 415 -9.00 -11.29 -14.77
N SER A 416 -9.00 -10.51 -15.85
CA SER A 416 -8.65 -9.09 -15.74
C SER A 416 -9.69 -8.34 -14.91
N ARG A 417 -9.27 -7.23 -14.29
CA ARG A 417 -10.16 -6.34 -13.54
C ARG A 417 -11.29 -5.80 -14.43
N ARG A 418 -10.96 -5.38 -15.65
CA ARG A 418 -11.93 -4.92 -16.66
C ARG A 418 -12.97 -5.97 -16.97
N GLU A 419 -12.56 -7.22 -17.23
CA GLU A 419 -13.48 -8.31 -17.50
C GLU A 419 -14.41 -8.51 -16.30
N GLY A 420 -13.85 -8.61 -15.09
CA GLY A 420 -14.65 -8.87 -13.91
C GLY A 420 -15.64 -7.76 -13.56
N GLN A 421 -15.28 -6.50 -13.82
CA GLN A 421 -16.16 -5.34 -13.68
C GLN A 421 -17.24 -5.30 -14.77
N THR A 422 -16.89 -5.60 -16.02
CA THR A 422 -17.84 -5.61 -17.15
C THR A 422 -18.94 -6.65 -16.97
N ARG A 423 -18.60 -7.82 -16.41
CA ARG A 423 -19.55 -8.90 -16.15
C ARG A 423 -20.45 -8.57 -14.95
N PHE A 424 -19.88 -8.11 -13.83
CA PHE A 424 -20.60 -7.90 -12.57
C PHE A 424 -21.95 -7.17 -12.69
N TRP A 425 -21.97 -5.99 -13.31
CA TRP A 425 -23.18 -5.14 -13.27
C TRP A 425 -24.23 -5.54 -14.31
N LYS A 426 -23.82 -6.23 -15.38
CA LYS A 426 -24.71 -6.73 -16.45
C LYS A 426 -25.22 -8.14 -16.16
N ASP A 427 -24.42 -8.91 -15.45
CA ASP A 427 -24.66 -10.30 -15.08
C ASP A 427 -24.70 -10.37 -13.54
N ALA A 428 -25.92 -10.41 -12.99
CA ALA A 428 -26.15 -10.55 -11.56
C ALA A 428 -25.52 -11.83 -10.97
N GLU A 429 -25.06 -12.75 -11.81
CA GLU A 429 -24.34 -13.94 -11.41
C GLU A 429 -22.86 -13.70 -11.18
N PHE A 430 -22.23 -12.56 -11.47
CA PHE A 430 -20.77 -12.41 -11.31
C PHE A 430 -20.41 -11.53 -10.08
N ARG A 431 -19.22 -11.68 -9.45
CA ARG A 431 -18.66 -10.76 -8.41
C ARG A 431 -17.20 -11.01 -8.05
N VAL A 432 -16.60 -10.07 -7.30
CA VAL A 432 -15.34 -10.32 -6.57
C VAL A 432 -15.58 -11.42 -5.53
N VAL A 433 -14.83 -12.52 -5.64
CA VAL A 433 -14.90 -13.66 -4.71
C VAL A 433 -13.63 -13.78 -3.86
N ALA A 434 -12.58 -13.09 -4.29
CA ALA A 434 -11.28 -13.11 -3.64
C ALA A 434 -10.60 -11.71 -3.74
N GLN A 435 -9.90 -11.29 -2.69
CA GLN A 435 -9.37 -9.96 -2.45
C GLN A 435 -7.84 -9.99 -2.42
N GLY A 436 -7.20 -9.16 -3.24
CA GLY A 436 -5.77 -8.90 -3.16
C GLY A 436 -5.45 -7.80 -2.15
N ALA A 437 -4.17 -7.71 -1.77
CA ALA A 437 -3.65 -6.67 -0.90
C ALA A 437 -2.42 -6.01 -1.50
N ASP A 438 -2.30 -4.70 -1.32
CA ASP A 438 -1.05 -3.99 -1.54
C ASP A 438 -0.13 -4.28 -0.35
N HIS A 439 1.17 -4.42 -0.60
CA HIS A 439 2.13 -4.81 0.43
C HIS A 439 3.16 -3.69 0.66
N PRO A 440 3.16 -3.01 1.82
CA PRO A 440 4.20 -2.06 2.19
C PRO A 440 5.51 -2.81 2.43
N PHE A 441 6.42 -2.75 1.47
CA PHE A 441 7.75 -3.31 1.57
C PHE A 441 8.62 -2.42 2.43
N HIS A 442 9.19 -2.96 3.49
CA HIS A 442 10.20 -2.29 4.32
C HIS A 442 11.50 -3.09 4.30
N ILE A 443 12.64 -2.39 4.17
CA ILE A 443 13.97 -2.98 4.27
C ILE A 443 14.76 -2.26 5.36
N HIS A 444 15.36 -3.05 6.27
CA HIS A 444 16.15 -2.49 7.35
C HIS A 444 17.49 -1.95 6.83
N VAL A 445 18.05 -0.98 7.57
CA VAL A 445 19.38 -0.37 7.38
C VAL A 445 19.54 0.48 6.10
N ASN A 446 18.96 0.06 4.97
CA ASN A 446 19.29 0.56 3.65
C ASN A 446 18.09 1.32 3.07
N PRO A 447 18.13 2.66 2.96
CA PRO A 447 17.05 3.40 2.33
C PRO A 447 16.99 3.09 0.83
N MET A 448 15.83 3.35 0.21
CA MET A 448 15.54 3.08 -1.18
C MET A 448 15.42 4.40 -1.95
N TRP A 449 16.22 4.56 -2.99
CA TRP A 449 16.01 5.57 -4.01
C TRP A 449 14.94 5.04 -4.98
N VAL A 450 13.68 5.29 -4.65
CA VAL A 450 12.52 4.76 -5.37
C VAL A 450 12.34 5.55 -6.65
N MET A 451 12.53 4.88 -7.78
CA MET A 451 12.46 5.47 -9.12
C MET A 451 11.04 5.45 -9.67
N ARG A 452 10.30 4.37 -9.39
CA ARG A 452 8.98 4.12 -9.97
C ARG A 452 8.10 3.35 -8.99
N ILE A 453 6.83 3.75 -8.92
CA ILE A 453 5.75 2.99 -8.26
C ILE A 453 4.65 2.85 -9.31
N GLU A 454 4.48 1.64 -9.83
CA GLU A 454 3.62 1.38 -10.97
C GLU A 454 2.38 0.58 -10.57
N VAL A 455 1.22 1.18 -10.83
CA VAL A 455 -0.09 0.62 -10.55
C VAL A 455 -0.70 0.10 -11.86
N PRO A 456 -1.27 -1.11 -11.87
CA PRO A 456 -2.00 -1.61 -13.04
C PRO A 456 -3.37 -0.91 -13.18
N ASP A 457 -3.74 -0.56 -14.40
CA ASP A 457 -5.12 -0.20 -14.75
C ASP A 457 -6.03 -1.42 -14.89
N GLU A 458 -7.27 -1.17 -15.30
CA GLU A 458 -8.29 -2.21 -15.48
C GLU A 458 -7.90 -3.30 -16.49
N THR A 459 -7.04 -2.96 -17.47
CA THR A 459 -6.50 -3.89 -18.47
C THR A 459 -5.20 -4.55 -18.02
N GLY A 460 -4.65 -4.10 -16.89
CA GLY A 460 -3.35 -4.52 -16.39
C GLY A 460 -2.18 -3.74 -16.99
N GLN A 461 -2.38 -2.65 -17.74
CA GLN A 461 -1.24 -1.80 -18.14
C GLN A 461 -0.70 -1.05 -16.91
N LEU A 462 0.62 -0.97 -16.78
CA LEU A 462 1.28 -0.35 -15.63
C LEU A 462 1.48 1.15 -15.84
N HIS A 463 1.15 1.95 -14.82
CA HIS A 463 1.27 3.41 -14.84
C HIS A 463 2.05 3.90 -13.63
N ASN A 464 3.12 4.68 -13.86
CA ASN A 464 3.97 5.21 -12.80
C ASN A 464 3.28 6.39 -12.07
N LEU A 465 3.25 6.33 -10.74
CA LEU A 465 2.71 7.39 -9.89
C LEU A 465 3.71 8.50 -9.56
N LEU A 466 5.00 8.24 -9.76
CA LEU A 466 6.07 9.17 -9.40
C LEU A 466 6.44 10.09 -10.56
N ASP A 467 6.37 11.40 -10.34
CA ASP A 467 6.90 12.38 -11.30
C ASP A 467 8.43 12.43 -11.25
N GLU A 468 9.01 12.19 -10.07
CA GLU A 468 10.43 12.19 -9.81
C GLU A 468 10.79 11.10 -8.79
N PRO A 469 12.00 10.53 -8.87
CA PRO A 469 12.47 9.62 -7.85
C PRO A 469 12.59 10.29 -6.47
N GLN A 470 12.42 9.51 -5.42
CA GLN A 470 12.53 10.00 -4.05
C GLN A 470 13.03 8.91 -3.10
N TRP A 471 13.60 9.31 -1.98
CA TRP A 471 13.99 8.38 -0.93
C TRP A 471 12.79 7.91 -0.11
N MET A 472 12.76 6.61 0.18
CA MET A 472 11.81 5.97 1.09
C MET A 472 12.51 4.82 1.84
N ASP A 473 12.08 4.49 3.05
CA ASP A 473 12.47 3.22 3.71
C ASP A 473 11.38 2.15 3.62
N THR A 474 10.16 2.58 3.27
CA THR A 474 8.98 1.75 3.14
C THR A 474 8.24 2.16 1.87
N VAL A 475 7.78 1.22 1.06
CA VAL A 475 7.07 1.52 -0.18
C VAL A 475 5.98 0.50 -0.44
N SER A 476 4.76 0.96 -0.70
CA SER A 476 3.66 0.06 -1.04
C SER A 476 3.82 -0.49 -2.45
N ILE A 477 3.87 -1.82 -2.58
CA ILE A 477 3.87 -2.51 -3.87
C ILE A 477 2.40 -2.77 -4.26
N PRO A 478 1.88 -2.12 -5.32
CA PRO A 478 0.48 -2.24 -5.70
C PRO A 478 0.13 -3.68 -6.13
N ARG A 479 -1.02 -4.20 -5.70
CA ARG A 479 -1.53 -5.53 -6.12
C ARG A 479 -1.86 -5.59 -7.61
N ASN A 480 -2.35 -6.75 -8.05
CA ASN A 480 -2.73 -7.05 -9.43
C ASN A 480 -1.56 -6.98 -10.43
N GLY A 481 -0.36 -7.38 -9.99
CA GLY A 481 0.85 -7.36 -10.81
C GLY A 481 1.55 -6.00 -10.87
N GLY A 482 1.27 -5.11 -9.91
CA GLY A 482 1.99 -3.84 -9.78
C GLY A 482 3.47 -4.04 -9.48
N ARG A 483 4.23 -2.96 -9.72
CA ARG A 483 5.70 -2.99 -9.72
C ARG A 483 6.30 -1.79 -9.00
N VAL A 484 7.33 -2.03 -8.20
CA VAL A 484 8.19 -0.96 -7.67
C VAL A 484 9.60 -1.16 -8.20
N VAL A 485 10.24 -0.07 -8.64
CA VAL A 485 11.66 -0.07 -9.04
C VAL A 485 12.41 0.90 -8.16
N PHE A 486 13.45 0.43 -7.49
CA PHE A 486 14.29 1.26 -6.64
C PHE A 486 15.75 0.87 -6.75
N ARG A 487 16.62 1.77 -6.29
CA ARG A 487 18.05 1.49 -6.13
C ARG A 487 18.45 1.71 -4.68
N THR A 488 19.37 0.90 -4.20
CA THR A 488 19.84 1.01 -2.81
C THR A 488 21.33 0.78 -2.74
N ARG A 489 21.98 1.40 -1.75
CA ARG A 489 23.39 1.21 -1.43
C ARG A 489 23.51 0.31 -0.22
N PHE A 490 24.41 -0.66 -0.32
CA PHE A 490 24.85 -1.48 0.80
C PHE A 490 26.20 -0.94 1.26
N ALA A 491 26.18 0.19 1.97
CA ALA A 491 27.35 1.04 2.14
C ALA A 491 28.43 0.42 3.06
N ASP A 492 28.07 0.05 4.29
CA ASP A 492 29.05 -0.12 5.37
C ASP A 492 28.77 -1.29 6.33
N PHE A 493 27.55 -1.83 6.36
CA PHE A 493 27.18 -2.91 7.28
C PHE A 493 27.29 -4.29 6.61
N ALA A 494 28.29 -5.08 7.02
CA ALA A 494 28.35 -6.51 6.74
C ALA A 494 27.58 -7.29 7.81
N GLY A 495 26.71 -8.23 7.41
CA GLY A 495 25.89 -8.96 8.36
C GLY A 495 24.51 -9.30 7.80
N ARG A 496 23.59 -9.69 8.68
CA ARG A 496 22.24 -10.10 8.32
C ARG A 496 21.23 -9.13 8.90
N TRP A 497 20.19 -8.85 8.14
CA TRP A 497 19.01 -8.09 8.54
C TRP A 497 17.82 -8.60 7.73
N ILE A 498 16.67 -7.93 7.84
CA ILE A 498 15.45 -8.35 7.18
C ILE A 498 14.90 -7.30 6.23
N HIS A 499 14.16 -7.78 5.24
CA HIS A 499 13.07 -7.04 4.62
C HIS A 499 11.75 -7.77 4.88
N HIS A 500 10.65 -7.04 4.98
CA HIS A 500 9.36 -7.63 5.31
C HIS A 500 8.19 -6.75 4.86
N CYS A 501 6.99 -7.33 4.83
CA CYS A 501 5.76 -6.58 4.67
C CYS A 501 5.46 -5.87 5.98
N HIS A 502 5.21 -4.57 5.96
CA HIS A 502 4.93 -3.79 7.15
C HIS A 502 3.46 -3.91 7.64
N ILE A 503 2.69 -4.82 7.04
CA ILE A 503 1.46 -5.32 7.61
C ILE A 503 1.86 -6.41 8.61
N LEU A 504 1.77 -6.15 9.92
CA LEU A 504 2.35 -7.04 10.94
C LEU A 504 1.80 -8.47 10.85
N MET A 505 0.51 -8.58 10.54
CA MET A 505 -0.13 -9.87 10.35
C MET A 505 0.40 -10.62 9.10
N HIS A 506 0.90 -9.92 8.09
CA HIS A 506 1.56 -10.51 6.91
C HIS A 506 3.00 -10.91 7.24
N GLU A 507 3.72 -10.06 7.97
CA GLU A 507 5.07 -10.32 8.51
C GLU A 507 5.11 -11.59 9.34
N ASP A 508 4.28 -11.67 10.39
CA ASP A 508 4.22 -12.79 11.34
C ASP A 508 3.87 -14.13 10.66
N MET A 509 3.25 -14.07 9.48
CA MET A 509 2.85 -15.24 8.70
C MET A 509 3.80 -15.58 7.57
N GLY A 510 4.95 -14.93 7.49
CA GLY A 510 6.07 -15.35 6.66
C GLY A 510 6.47 -14.39 5.55
N MET A 511 5.82 -13.23 5.40
CA MET A 511 6.19 -12.22 4.39
C MET A 511 7.37 -11.37 4.89
N MET A 512 8.43 -12.08 5.25
CA MET A 512 9.68 -11.58 5.80
C MET A 512 10.79 -12.44 5.21
N GLN A 513 11.98 -11.86 5.04
CA GLN A 513 13.13 -12.64 4.59
C GLN A 513 14.45 -12.01 5.00
N GLU A 514 15.46 -12.86 5.18
CA GLU A 514 16.82 -12.43 5.47
C GLU A 514 17.48 -11.83 4.22
N VAL A 515 18.15 -10.70 4.45
CA VAL A 515 19.12 -10.08 3.55
C VAL A 515 20.47 -10.15 4.25
N GLU A 516 21.45 -10.76 3.60
CA GLU A 516 22.82 -10.83 4.09
C GLU A 516 23.71 -9.92 3.23
N CYS A 517 24.46 -9.02 3.84
CA CYS A 517 25.51 -8.28 3.16
C CYS A 517 26.87 -8.89 3.44
N VAL A 518 27.53 -9.30 2.35
CA VAL A 518 28.76 -10.08 2.36
C VAL A 518 29.94 -9.22 1.88
N PRO A 519 31.13 -9.38 2.47
CA PRO A 519 32.30 -8.58 2.12
C PRO A 519 32.92 -8.97 0.78
N ALA A 520 32.63 -10.17 0.26
CA ALA A 520 33.27 -10.71 -0.94
C ALA A 520 32.28 -10.84 -2.10
N ALA A 521 32.64 -10.29 -3.26
CA ALA A 521 31.80 -10.30 -4.46
C ALA A 521 31.36 -11.72 -4.88
N GLY A 522 32.25 -12.72 -4.77
CA GLY A 522 31.95 -14.12 -5.10
C GLY A 522 30.89 -14.77 -4.20
N ARG A 523 30.53 -14.15 -3.06
CA ARG A 523 29.44 -14.62 -2.18
C ARG A 523 28.11 -13.93 -2.46
N GLY A 524 28.11 -12.81 -3.18
CA GLY A 524 26.88 -12.12 -3.55
C GLY A 524 26.12 -12.85 -4.66
N ASN A 525 24.80 -12.69 -4.74
CA ASN A 525 23.95 -13.37 -5.73
C ASN A 525 23.06 -12.42 -6.54
N ALA A 526 23.55 -11.22 -6.86
CA ALA A 526 22.84 -10.32 -7.78
C ALA A 526 22.71 -10.94 -9.18
N ASN A 527 21.61 -10.62 -9.87
CA ASN A 527 21.37 -10.98 -11.27
C ASN A 527 22.00 -9.94 -12.20
N PRO A 528 23.04 -10.30 -12.98
CA PRO A 528 23.65 -9.36 -13.93
C PRO A 528 22.68 -9.03 -15.08
N ARG A 529 22.55 -7.74 -15.44
CA ARG A 529 21.82 -7.29 -16.64
C ARG A 529 22.62 -6.26 -17.42
N ALA A 530 22.45 -6.23 -18.75
CA ALA A 530 23.14 -5.27 -19.61
C ALA A 530 22.69 -3.81 -19.41
N ARG A 531 21.48 -3.60 -18.90
CA ARG A 531 20.89 -2.27 -18.64
C ARG A 531 19.94 -2.33 -17.44
N VAL A 532 19.64 -1.17 -16.89
CA VAL A 532 18.74 -0.93 -15.75
C VAL A 532 17.67 0.10 -16.13
N ALA A 533 16.61 0.19 -15.34
CA ALA A 533 15.53 1.12 -15.56
C ALA A 533 15.92 2.56 -15.21
N SER A 534 15.21 3.54 -15.78
CA SER A 534 15.29 4.95 -15.39
C SER A 534 13.91 5.51 -15.03
N ALA A 535 13.87 6.65 -14.36
CA ALA A 535 12.62 7.31 -13.96
C ALA A 535 11.77 7.72 -15.17
N SER A 536 12.41 8.10 -16.27
CA SER A 536 11.75 8.64 -17.48
C SER A 536 11.29 7.57 -18.47
N MET A 537 11.68 6.30 -18.28
CA MET A 537 11.25 5.22 -19.17
C MET A 537 9.73 5.01 -19.11
N SER A 538 9.16 4.53 -20.22
CA SER A 538 7.80 4.00 -20.22
C SER A 538 7.71 2.68 -19.45
N ALA A 539 6.51 2.28 -19.04
CA ALA A 539 6.33 1.01 -18.34
C ALA A 539 6.68 -0.20 -19.24
N GLU A 540 6.49 -0.07 -20.56
CA GLU A 540 6.84 -1.04 -21.59
C GLU A 540 8.37 -1.16 -21.72
N GLU A 541 9.10 -0.04 -21.75
CA GLU A 541 10.56 -0.04 -21.79
C GLU A 541 11.16 -0.73 -20.56
N VAL A 542 10.62 -0.44 -19.37
CA VAL A 542 11.02 -1.12 -18.13
C VAL A 542 10.64 -2.61 -18.19
N SER A 543 9.48 -2.95 -18.77
CA SER A 543 9.06 -4.35 -18.94
C SER A 543 9.93 -5.14 -19.91
N ALA A 544 10.56 -4.47 -20.88
CA ALA A 544 11.57 -5.07 -21.75
C ALA A 544 12.90 -5.34 -21.04
N ILE A 545 13.15 -4.71 -19.88
CA ILE A 545 14.28 -5.04 -19.00
C ILE A 545 13.85 -6.13 -18.02
N TYR A 546 12.68 -5.96 -17.40
CA TYR A 546 12.13 -6.83 -16.36
C TYR A 546 10.78 -7.36 -16.83
N PRO A 547 10.75 -8.56 -17.43
CA PRO A 547 9.50 -9.13 -17.94
C PRO A 547 8.45 -9.21 -16.83
N ARG A 548 7.20 -8.95 -17.20
CA ARG A 548 6.08 -8.97 -16.26
C ARG A 548 5.60 -10.40 -16.05
N PRO A 549 5.14 -10.78 -14.84
CA PRO A 549 4.41 -12.02 -14.67
C PRO A 549 3.15 -11.99 -15.51
N SER A 550 2.88 -13.07 -16.25
CA SER A 550 1.56 -13.29 -16.83
C SER A 550 0.53 -13.47 -15.72
N VAL A 551 -0.77 -13.35 -16.04
CA VAL A 551 -1.84 -13.63 -15.07
C VAL A 551 -1.72 -15.06 -14.52
N GLU A 552 -1.36 -16.03 -15.35
CA GLU A 552 -1.10 -17.41 -14.91
C GLU A 552 0.08 -17.49 -13.93
N VAL A 553 1.20 -16.83 -14.24
CA VAL A 553 2.36 -16.83 -13.33
C VAL A 553 2.01 -16.11 -12.03
N ALA A 554 1.34 -14.96 -12.08
CA ALA A 554 0.89 -14.24 -10.89
C ALA A 554 -0.08 -15.09 -10.06
N TYR A 555 -1.00 -15.80 -10.71
CA TYR A 555 -1.91 -16.74 -10.06
C TYR A 555 -1.16 -17.89 -9.38
N ARG A 556 -0.19 -18.53 -10.08
CA ARG A 556 0.67 -19.57 -9.50
C ARG A 556 1.47 -19.08 -8.29
N GLN A 557 2.05 -17.89 -8.39
CA GLN A 557 2.80 -17.26 -7.29
C GLN A 557 1.89 -16.83 -6.13
N GLY A 558 0.65 -16.45 -6.40
CA GLY A 558 -0.35 -16.03 -5.40
C GLY A 558 -0.99 -17.19 -4.64
N LEU A 559 -1.16 -18.34 -5.29
CA LEU A 559 -2.00 -19.44 -4.82
C LEU A 559 -1.25 -20.67 -4.29
N SER A 560 0.08 -20.63 -4.27
CA SER A 560 0.91 -21.79 -3.99
C SER A 560 1.02 -22.15 -2.50
N PHE A 561 0.41 -23.26 -2.11
CA PHE A 561 0.59 -23.85 -0.77
C PHE A 561 1.94 -24.54 -0.63
N VAL A 562 2.93 -23.81 -0.14
CA VAL A 562 4.15 -24.41 0.39
C VAL A 562 4.35 -23.81 1.78
N ASP A 563 3.67 -24.37 2.79
CA ASP A 563 4.00 -24.12 4.20
C ASP A 563 4.90 -25.26 4.69
N PRO A 564 6.23 -25.17 4.51
CA PRO A 564 7.12 -26.07 5.18
C PRO A 564 7.08 -25.71 6.67
N ASN A 565 6.35 -26.47 7.48
CA ASN A 565 6.46 -26.33 8.92
C ASN A 565 7.92 -26.71 9.30
N PRO A 566 8.74 -25.78 9.80
CA PRO A 566 10.15 -26.06 10.07
C PRO A 566 10.33 -27.12 11.17
N SER A 567 9.32 -27.34 12.01
CA SER A 567 9.35 -28.36 13.06
C SER A 567 9.01 -29.77 12.56
N THR A 568 8.33 -29.91 11.42
CA THR A 568 7.88 -31.22 10.90
C THR A 568 8.39 -31.56 9.50
N GLY A 569 9.00 -30.60 8.79
CA GLY A 569 9.48 -30.78 7.41
C GLY A 569 8.35 -31.02 6.40
N GLN A 570 7.09 -30.79 6.79
CA GLN A 570 5.93 -31.12 5.98
C GLN A 570 5.85 -30.17 4.78
N THR A 571 6.10 -30.70 3.59
CA THR A 571 5.83 -29.98 2.34
C THR A 571 4.45 -30.39 1.88
N PHE A 572 3.50 -29.45 1.82
CA PHE A 572 2.21 -29.75 1.20
C PHE A 572 2.45 -30.04 -0.29
N PRO A 573 1.80 -31.06 -0.87
CA PRO A 573 1.88 -31.26 -2.31
C PRO A 573 1.38 -29.97 -2.95
N GLY A 574 2.26 -29.28 -3.69
CA GLY A 574 1.85 -28.18 -4.54
C GLY A 574 0.90 -28.77 -5.57
N PHE A 575 -0.40 -28.59 -5.39
CA PHE A 575 -1.37 -29.06 -6.36
C PHE A 575 -1.18 -28.27 -7.66
N GLU A 576 -1.19 -28.97 -8.79
CA GLU A 576 -1.14 -28.32 -10.09
C GLU A 576 -2.40 -27.47 -10.26
N LEU A 577 -2.23 -26.15 -10.30
CA LEU A 577 -3.34 -25.22 -10.49
C LEU A 577 -3.69 -25.18 -11.97
N THR A 578 -4.78 -25.85 -12.33
CA THR A 578 -5.42 -25.64 -13.63
C THR A 578 -6.11 -24.29 -13.60
N VAL A 579 -5.57 -23.30 -14.32
CA VAL A 579 -6.29 -22.05 -14.58
C VAL A 579 -7.53 -22.42 -15.41
N PRO A 580 -8.76 -22.24 -14.88
CA PRO A 580 -9.93 -22.58 -15.66
C PRO A 580 -9.98 -21.67 -16.87
N LYS A 581 -10.03 -22.25 -18.08
CA LYS A 581 -10.38 -21.50 -19.28
C LYS A 581 -11.82 -21.05 -19.09
N LEU A 582 -12.03 -19.76 -18.90
CA LEU A 582 -13.36 -19.23 -19.11
C LEU A 582 -13.64 -19.44 -20.59
N ALA A 583 -14.72 -20.16 -20.89
CA ALA A 583 -15.22 -20.17 -22.26
C ALA A 583 -15.57 -18.72 -22.59
N ASP A 584 -14.81 -18.13 -23.50
CA ASP A 584 -15.16 -16.88 -24.14
C ASP A 584 -16.59 -17.02 -24.65
N GLY A 585 -17.46 -16.09 -24.26
CA GLY A 585 -18.72 -15.90 -24.97
C GLY A 585 -18.44 -15.29 -26.34
#